data_AF-A0A8T0D5L2-F1
#
_entry.id   AF-A0A8T0D5L2-F1
#
_cell.length_a   1.000
_cell.length_b   1.000
_cell.length_c   1.000
_cell.angle_alpha   90.00
_cell.angle_beta   90.00
_cell.angle_gamma   90.00
#
_symmetry.space_group_name_H-M   'P 1'
#
loop_
_entity.id
_entity.type
_entity.pdbx_description
1 polymer ?
#
loop_
_entity_poly.entity_id
_entity_poly.type
_entity_poly.pdbx_seq_one_letter_code
_entity_poly.pdbx_strand_id
1 'polypeptide(L)'
;RFLADRFVEGVCPFCKYDDARGDQCDKCGRLMNAVELCRPRCKSCQHTPVIKSSRHLFLDLPKLESKLTDFLEERIDNPSSLWTANARSISTSWLRDGLKARCITRDLKWGVPVPLDSYNNKVFYVWFDAPCGYLSITADYTDDWRRWWQPSDSSDKSNEDG
;
A
#
# COMPACT_ATOMS: atom_id res chain seq x y z
N ARG A 1 -16.89 -13.55 5.18
CA ARG A 1 -15.74 -12.62 5.13
C ARG A 1 -15.03 -12.79 3.79
N PHE A 2 -14.36 -11.77 3.27
CA PHE A 2 -13.42 -11.96 2.16
C PHE A 2 -12.20 -12.74 2.67
N LEU A 3 -11.61 -13.55 1.79
CA LEU A 3 -10.44 -14.38 2.11
C LEU A 3 -9.22 -13.72 1.47
N ALA A 4 -8.13 -13.60 2.23
CA ALA A 4 -6.82 -13.31 1.66
C ALA A 4 -6.32 -14.55 0.88
N ASP A 5 -5.45 -14.35 -0.10
CA ASP A 5 -4.95 -15.43 -0.98
C ASP A 5 -4.38 -16.62 -0.20
N ARG A 6 -3.66 -16.35 0.91
CA ARG A 6 -3.13 -17.37 1.84
C ARG A 6 -4.18 -18.27 2.50
N PHE A 7 -5.45 -17.87 2.47
CA PHE A 7 -6.58 -18.61 3.03
C PHE A 7 -7.44 -19.29 1.95
N VAL A 8 -7.01 -19.24 0.69
CA VAL A 8 -7.62 -19.93 -0.44
C VAL A 8 -6.63 -20.95 -0.98
N GLU A 9 -7.05 -22.21 -1.03
CA GLU A 9 -6.30 -23.30 -1.66
C GLU A 9 -7.19 -23.95 -2.73
N GLY A 10 -6.61 -24.65 -3.68
CA GLY A 10 -7.37 -25.31 -4.73
C GLY A 10 -6.49 -26.03 -5.73
N VAL A 11 -7.11 -26.47 -6.81
CA VAL A 11 -6.41 -27.16 -7.89
C VAL A 11 -5.80 -26.14 -8.85
N CYS A 12 -4.48 -26.25 -9.08
CA CYS A 12 -3.77 -25.46 -10.06
C CYS A 12 -4.35 -25.69 -11.47
N PRO A 13 -4.81 -24.64 -12.18
CA PRO A 13 -5.39 -24.79 -13.51
C PRO A 13 -4.35 -25.27 -14.53
N PHE A 14 -3.06 -25.01 -14.28
CA PHE A 14 -1.95 -25.27 -15.21
C PHE A 14 -1.33 -26.67 -15.08
N CYS A 15 -1.02 -27.12 -13.85
CA CYS A 15 -0.33 -28.40 -13.63
C CYS A 15 -1.15 -29.44 -12.85
N LYS A 16 -2.42 -29.12 -12.54
CA LYS A 16 -3.36 -29.96 -11.80
C LYS A 16 -2.91 -30.38 -10.40
N TYR A 17 -1.99 -29.62 -9.79
CA TYR A 17 -1.65 -29.79 -8.39
C TYR A 17 -2.85 -29.44 -7.50
N ASP A 18 -3.25 -30.35 -6.61
CA ASP A 18 -4.52 -30.23 -5.88
C ASP A 18 -4.53 -29.23 -4.72
N ASP A 19 -3.36 -28.70 -4.33
CA ASP A 19 -3.17 -27.85 -3.15
C ASP A 19 -2.38 -26.57 -3.46
N ALA A 20 -2.64 -25.98 -4.62
CA ALA A 20 -2.09 -24.68 -4.97
C ALA A 20 -2.70 -23.56 -4.12
N ARG A 21 -1.88 -22.59 -3.73
CA ARG A 21 -2.30 -21.41 -2.97
C ARG A 21 -2.91 -20.37 -3.90
N GLY A 22 -3.68 -19.44 -3.34
CA GLY A 22 -4.32 -18.36 -4.09
C GLY A 22 -3.36 -17.40 -4.79
N ASP A 23 -2.10 -17.34 -4.36
CA ASP A 23 -1.05 -16.46 -4.89
C ASP A 23 -0.03 -17.20 -5.78
N GLN A 24 0.21 -18.49 -5.51
CA GLN A 24 1.23 -19.28 -6.19
C GLN A 24 0.96 -20.78 -6.12
N CYS A 25 1.29 -21.51 -7.20
CA CYS A 25 1.36 -22.97 -7.16
C CYS A 25 2.77 -23.43 -6.79
N ASP A 26 2.93 -24.09 -5.63
CA ASP A 26 4.23 -24.55 -5.15
C ASP A 26 4.82 -25.70 -6.01
N LYS A 27 3.99 -26.41 -6.80
CA LYS A 27 4.47 -27.49 -7.70
C LYS A 27 5.11 -26.98 -9.00
N CYS A 28 4.55 -25.94 -9.61
CA CYS A 28 5.06 -25.42 -10.89
C CYS A 28 5.65 -24.00 -10.78
N GLY A 29 5.65 -23.41 -9.59
CA GLY A 29 6.20 -22.08 -9.30
C GLY A 29 5.39 -20.90 -9.83
N ARG A 30 4.31 -21.13 -10.58
CA ARG A 30 3.57 -20.09 -11.29
C ARG A 30 2.76 -19.23 -10.31
N LEU A 31 2.92 -17.90 -10.43
CA LEU A 31 2.08 -16.91 -9.77
C LEU A 31 0.70 -16.88 -10.41
N MET A 32 -0.34 -16.72 -9.59
CA MET A 32 -1.73 -16.75 -10.04
C MET A 32 -2.65 -15.96 -9.11
N ASN A 33 -3.87 -15.70 -9.56
CA ASN A 33 -4.91 -15.09 -8.73
C ASN A 33 -5.80 -16.18 -8.12
N ALA A 34 -6.27 -15.98 -6.88
CA ALA A 34 -7.06 -16.97 -6.18
C ALA A 34 -8.37 -17.35 -6.90
N VAL A 35 -8.91 -16.42 -7.71
CA VAL A 35 -10.10 -16.64 -8.54
C VAL A 35 -9.88 -17.59 -9.72
N GLU A 36 -8.63 -17.89 -10.07
CA GLU A 36 -8.25 -18.80 -11.16
C GLU A 36 -8.13 -20.26 -10.69
N LEU A 37 -8.16 -20.51 -9.38
CA LEU A 37 -8.09 -21.85 -8.82
C LEU A 37 -9.33 -22.67 -9.20
N CYS A 38 -9.09 -23.89 -9.66
CA CYS A 38 -10.15 -24.88 -9.88
C CYS A 38 -10.51 -25.52 -8.53
N ARG A 39 -11.81 -25.73 -8.24
CA ARG A 39 -12.28 -26.27 -6.94
C ARG A 39 -11.64 -25.55 -5.74
N PRO A 40 -11.78 -24.21 -5.63
CA PRO A 40 -11.19 -23.48 -4.53
C PRO A 40 -11.85 -23.91 -3.20
N ARG A 41 -11.08 -23.89 -2.13
CA ARG A 41 -11.49 -24.23 -0.76
C ARG A 41 -10.89 -23.23 0.21
N CYS A 42 -11.65 -22.87 1.23
CA CYS A 42 -11.15 -22.06 2.32
C CYS A 42 -10.27 -22.91 3.23
N LYS A 43 -9.00 -22.54 3.41
CA LYS A 43 -8.06 -23.27 4.27
C LYS A 43 -8.57 -23.44 5.70
N SER A 44 -9.30 -22.45 6.23
CA SER A 44 -9.76 -22.45 7.62
C SER A 44 -11.03 -23.25 7.87
N CYS A 45 -11.99 -23.28 6.93
CA CYS A 45 -13.30 -23.91 7.15
C CYS A 45 -13.68 -24.96 6.11
N GLN A 46 -12.82 -25.21 5.13
CA GLN A 46 -12.98 -26.20 4.06
C GLN A 46 -14.17 -25.97 3.10
N HIS A 47 -14.98 -24.93 3.30
CA HIS A 47 -16.06 -24.57 2.37
C HIS A 47 -15.52 -23.94 1.07
N THR A 48 -16.27 -24.14 -0.01
CA THR A 48 -16.02 -23.53 -1.32
C THR A 48 -16.30 -22.02 -1.27
N PRO A 49 -15.30 -21.15 -1.47
CA PRO A 49 -15.52 -19.72 -1.55
C PRO A 49 -16.27 -19.35 -2.84
N VAL A 50 -17.05 -18.27 -2.76
CA VAL A 50 -17.75 -17.68 -3.91
C VAL A 50 -17.12 -16.35 -4.27
N ILE A 51 -16.99 -16.09 -5.58
CA ILE A 51 -16.50 -14.80 -6.07
C ILE A 51 -17.56 -13.74 -5.79
N LYS A 52 -17.15 -12.63 -5.16
CA LYS A 52 -18.01 -11.48 -4.91
C LYS A 52 -17.28 -10.21 -5.30
N SER A 53 -17.97 -9.33 -6.01
CA SER A 53 -17.48 -7.99 -6.29
C SER A 53 -17.45 -7.14 -5.01
N SER A 54 -16.41 -6.33 -4.86
CA SER A 54 -16.20 -5.48 -3.69
C SER A 54 -15.70 -4.10 -4.16
N ARG A 55 -16.22 -3.03 -3.57
CA ARG A 55 -15.78 -1.67 -3.89
C ARG A 55 -14.48 -1.35 -3.15
N HIS A 56 -13.51 -0.77 -3.84
CA HIS A 56 -12.25 -0.35 -3.26
C HIS A 56 -11.89 1.07 -3.69
N LEU A 57 -11.24 1.81 -2.79
CA LEU A 57 -10.58 3.07 -3.14
C LEU A 57 -9.17 2.78 -3.65
N PHE A 58 -8.75 3.60 -4.62
CA PHE A 58 -7.41 3.57 -5.18
C PHE A 58 -6.79 4.95 -5.07
N LEU A 59 -5.52 5.00 -4.65
CA LEU A 59 -4.69 6.18 -4.78
C LEU A 59 -4.15 6.24 -6.21
N ASP A 60 -4.49 7.31 -6.90
CA ASP A 60 -4.12 7.56 -8.30
C ASP A 60 -2.67 8.09 -8.39
N LEU A 61 -1.72 7.21 -8.10
CA LEU A 61 -0.28 7.53 -8.19
C LEU A 61 0.16 8.10 -9.55
N PRO A 62 -0.36 7.66 -10.71
CA PRO A 62 -0.04 8.29 -11.99
C PRO A 62 -0.22 9.82 -11.99
N LYS A 63 -1.25 10.34 -11.32
CA LYS A 63 -1.47 11.80 -11.24
C LYS A 63 -0.48 12.52 -10.34
N LEU A 64 0.21 11.80 -9.45
CA LEU A 64 1.22 12.35 -8.55
C LEU A 64 2.65 12.15 -9.09
N GLU A 65 2.81 11.35 -10.14
CA GLU A 65 4.11 10.90 -10.64
C GLU A 65 5.03 12.06 -11.00
N SER A 66 4.56 13.04 -11.78
CA SER A 66 5.37 14.21 -12.15
C SER A 66 5.92 14.96 -10.95
N LYS A 67 5.09 15.27 -9.94
CA LYS A 67 5.54 15.96 -8.72
C LYS A 67 6.53 15.12 -7.92
N LEU A 68 6.36 13.80 -7.91
CA LEU A 68 7.27 12.90 -7.21
C LEU A 68 8.62 12.77 -7.92
N THR A 69 8.61 12.79 -9.26
CA THR A 69 9.83 12.84 -10.07
C THR A 69 10.61 14.10 -9.78
N ASP A 70 9.98 15.27 -9.86
CA ASP A 70 10.62 16.56 -9.58
C ASP A 70 11.24 16.58 -8.17
N PHE A 71 10.49 16.12 -7.17
CA PHE A 71 10.98 16.00 -5.79
C PHE A 71 12.18 15.05 -5.69
N LEU A 72 12.13 13.89 -6.35
CA LEU A 72 13.21 12.91 -6.26
C LEU A 72 14.48 13.42 -6.94
N GLU A 73 14.36 14.04 -8.11
CA GLU A 73 15.49 14.64 -8.84
C GLU A 73 16.15 15.73 -8.00
N GLU A 74 15.38 16.66 -7.43
CA GLU A 74 15.89 17.69 -6.52
C GLU A 74 16.67 17.08 -5.34
N ARG A 75 16.16 15.99 -4.75
CA ARG A 75 16.81 15.31 -3.61
C ARG A 75 18.03 14.50 -4.02
N ILE A 76 18.10 13.98 -5.24
CA ILE A 76 19.25 13.19 -5.71
C ILE A 76 20.40 14.12 -6.11
N ASP A 77 20.08 15.23 -6.79
CA ASP A 77 21.06 16.18 -7.31
C ASP A 77 21.62 17.11 -6.23
N ASN A 78 20.92 17.26 -5.10
CA ASN A 78 21.42 18.03 -3.97
C ASN A 78 22.70 17.39 -3.38
N PRO A 79 23.86 18.09 -3.41
CA PRO A 79 25.12 17.56 -2.89
C PRO A 79 25.10 17.23 -1.39
N SER A 80 24.18 17.84 -0.63
CA SER A 80 24.00 17.61 0.81
C SER A 80 23.06 16.43 1.10
N SER A 81 22.53 15.75 0.09
CA SER A 81 21.61 14.63 0.25
C SER A 81 22.30 13.40 0.83
N LEU A 82 21.75 12.89 1.93
CA LEU A 82 22.23 11.70 2.63
C LEU A 82 21.59 10.39 2.14
N TRP A 83 20.85 10.43 1.02
CA TRP A 83 20.23 9.23 0.46
C TRP A 83 21.29 8.21 0.04
N THR A 84 21.16 6.96 0.48
CA THR A 84 22.05 5.86 0.09
C THR A 84 21.86 5.50 -1.39
N ALA A 85 22.91 4.98 -2.02
CA ALA A 85 22.87 4.59 -3.44
C ALA A 85 21.72 3.61 -3.77
N ASN A 86 21.45 2.65 -2.87
CA ASN A 86 20.36 1.69 -3.05
C ASN A 86 18.98 2.37 -3.01
N ALA A 87 18.76 3.30 -2.08
CA ALA A 87 17.49 4.01 -1.99
C ALA A 87 17.21 4.85 -3.25
N ARG A 88 18.24 5.52 -3.78
CA ARG A 88 18.15 6.26 -5.05
C ARG A 88 17.81 5.33 -6.20
N SER A 89 18.59 4.25 -6.37
CA SER A 89 18.42 3.28 -7.46
C SER A 89 17.02 2.64 -7.47
N ILE A 90 16.54 2.20 -6.31
CA ILE A 90 15.20 1.59 -6.20
C ILE A 90 14.13 2.63 -6.54
N SER A 91 14.19 3.84 -5.96
CA SER A 91 13.17 4.87 -6.19
C SER A 91 13.09 5.29 -7.65
N THR A 92 14.24 5.52 -8.29
CA THR A 92 14.32 5.85 -9.73
C THR A 92 13.80 4.71 -10.60
N SER A 93 14.10 3.44 -10.25
CA SER A 93 13.58 2.28 -10.99
C SER A 93 12.05 2.22 -10.95
N TRP A 94 11.43 2.49 -9.79
CA TRP A 94 9.98 2.48 -9.66
C TRP A 94 9.29 3.58 -10.49
N LEU A 95 9.89 4.77 -10.57
CA LEU A 95 9.38 5.85 -11.43
C LEU A 95 9.55 5.52 -12.92
N ARG A 96 10.72 5.00 -13.31
CA ARG A 96 10.99 4.60 -14.71
C ARG A 96 10.00 3.56 -15.22
N ASP A 97 9.60 2.62 -14.37
CA ASP A 97 8.66 1.56 -14.72
C ASP A 97 7.19 2.06 -14.80
N GLY A 98 6.93 3.31 -14.39
CA GLY A 98 5.62 3.96 -14.36
C GLY A 98 4.78 3.57 -13.14
N LEU A 99 4.29 4.57 -12.40
CA LEU A 99 3.46 4.33 -11.24
C LEU A 99 2.05 3.89 -11.67
N LYS A 100 1.48 2.97 -10.90
CA LYS A 100 0.13 2.44 -11.13
C LYS A 100 -0.74 2.79 -9.95
N ALA A 101 -2.04 2.97 -10.18
CA ALA A 101 -3.00 3.16 -9.11
C ALA A 101 -2.91 2.01 -8.10
N ARG A 102 -2.90 2.33 -6.80
CA ARG A 102 -2.78 1.34 -5.72
C ARG A 102 -4.02 1.31 -4.86
N CYS A 103 -4.55 0.12 -4.60
CA CYS A 103 -5.72 -0.06 -3.74
C CYS A 103 -5.37 0.25 -2.27
N ILE A 104 -6.06 1.22 -1.68
CA ILE A 104 -5.82 1.70 -0.31
C ILE A 104 -6.85 1.21 0.72
N THR A 105 -7.73 0.28 0.35
CA THR A 105 -8.78 -0.25 1.24
C THR A 105 -8.74 -1.77 1.31
N ARG A 106 -9.19 -2.34 2.42
CA ARG A 106 -9.28 -3.79 2.62
C ARG A 106 -10.59 -4.18 3.29
N ASP A 107 -11.09 -5.35 2.91
CA ASP A 107 -12.25 -6.02 3.53
C ASP A 107 -11.86 -6.72 4.85
N LEU A 108 -11.37 -5.93 5.82
CA LEU A 108 -10.96 -6.39 7.14
C LEU A 108 -11.75 -5.66 8.23
N LYS A 109 -11.86 -6.28 9.40
CA LYS A 109 -12.46 -5.67 10.58
C LYS A 109 -11.45 -4.89 11.44
N TRP A 110 -10.17 -5.24 11.35
CA TRP A 110 -9.10 -4.65 12.16
C TRP A 110 -8.24 -3.71 11.30
N GLY A 111 -8.27 -2.42 11.64
CA GLY A 111 -7.57 -1.33 10.93
C GLY A 111 -8.31 0.00 11.09
N VAL A 112 -7.75 1.07 10.52
CA VAL A 112 -8.37 2.41 10.56
C VAL A 112 -9.61 2.44 9.66
N PRO A 113 -10.80 2.82 10.16
CA PRO A 113 -12.02 2.84 9.37
C PRO A 113 -11.96 3.89 8.26
N VAL A 114 -12.52 3.57 7.10
CA VAL A 114 -12.65 4.53 5.99
C VAL A 114 -13.82 5.47 6.28
N PRO A 115 -13.62 6.80 6.32
CA PRO A 115 -14.66 7.76 6.71
C PRO A 115 -15.61 8.09 5.53
N LEU A 116 -16.16 7.06 4.88
CA LEU A 116 -17.13 7.19 3.79
C LEU A 116 -18.26 6.16 4.01
N ASP A 117 -19.51 6.60 3.94
CA ASP A 117 -20.68 5.74 4.23
C ASP A 117 -20.71 4.45 3.39
N SER A 118 -20.25 4.51 2.14
CA SER A 118 -20.18 3.35 1.26
C SER A 118 -19.06 2.34 1.60
N TYR A 119 -18.26 2.62 2.63
CA TYR A 119 -17.10 1.84 3.06
C TYR A 119 -17.14 1.44 4.56
N ASN A 120 -18.30 1.52 5.22
CA ASN A 120 -18.48 1.26 6.66
C ASN A 120 -17.94 -0.10 7.18
N ASN A 121 -17.75 -1.09 6.30
CA ASN A 121 -17.20 -2.41 6.65
C ASN A 121 -15.78 -2.64 6.12
N LYS A 122 -15.04 -1.55 5.86
CA LYS A 122 -13.69 -1.57 5.30
C LYS A 122 -12.77 -0.69 6.12
N VAL A 123 -11.50 -1.07 6.08
CA VAL A 123 -10.41 -0.33 6.70
C VAL A 123 -9.40 0.11 5.64
N PHE A 124 -8.58 1.09 5.98
CA PHE A 124 -7.41 1.41 5.16
C PHE A 124 -6.46 0.23 5.10
N TYR A 125 -5.81 0.09 3.94
CA TYR A 125 -4.76 -0.90 3.77
C TYR A 125 -3.51 -0.43 4.52
N VAL A 126 -2.90 -1.31 5.32
CA VAL A 126 -1.75 -0.97 6.18
C VAL A 126 -0.59 -0.27 5.45
N TRP A 127 -0.34 -0.57 4.17
CA TRP A 127 0.72 0.10 3.40
C TRP A 127 0.41 1.56 3.06
N PHE A 128 -0.86 1.97 3.18
CA PHE A 128 -1.29 3.36 2.99
C PHE A 128 -1.20 4.16 4.28
N ASP A 129 -1.71 3.64 5.41
CA ASP A 129 -1.81 4.40 6.67
C ASP A 129 -0.65 4.15 7.65
N ALA A 130 0.14 3.07 7.52
CA ALA A 130 1.29 2.85 8.40
C ALA A 130 2.31 4.01 8.40
N PRO A 131 2.65 4.66 7.27
CA PRO A 131 3.49 5.85 7.30
C PRO A 131 2.89 7.03 8.08
N CYS A 132 1.56 7.15 8.13
CA CYS A 132 0.90 8.15 8.97
C CYS A 132 1.09 7.88 10.47
N GLY A 133 1.45 6.65 10.84
CA GLY A 133 1.80 6.27 12.21
C GLY A 133 2.95 7.10 12.79
N TYR A 134 3.92 7.52 11.97
CA TYR A 134 5.00 8.41 12.44
C TYR A 134 4.45 9.76 12.94
N LEU A 135 3.49 10.32 12.21
CA LEU A 135 2.84 11.59 12.57
C LEU A 135 1.98 11.39 13.81
N SER A 136 1.15 10.34 13.85
CA SER A 136 0.23 10.10 14.98
C SER A 136 0.96 9.78 16.28
N ILE A 137 2.06 9.03 16.24
CA ILE A 137 2.89 8.76 17.42
C ILE A 137 3.49 10.06 17.96
N THR A 138 3.95 10.94 17.08
CA THR A 138 4.48 12.25 17.51
C THR A 138 3.37 13.13 18.09
N ALA A 139 2.17 13.08 17.52
CA ALA A 139 0.99 13.80 18.02
C ALA A 139 0.50 13.28 19.39
N ASP A 140 0.66 11.99 19.66
CA ASP A 140 0.38 11.41 20.98
C ASP A 140 1.44 11.81 22.03
N TYR A 141 2.68 12.02 21.58
CA TYR A 141 3.78 12.48 22.44
C TYR A 141 3.71 13.97 22.79
N THR A 142 3.29 14.84 21.85
CA THR A 142 3.25 16.29 22.07
C THR A 142 2.19 17.01 21.22
N ASP A 143 1.55 18.03 21.80
CA ASP A 143 0.63 18.93 21.09
C ASP A 143 1.35 19.74 19.99
N ASP A 144 2.66 19.97 20.13
CA ASP A 144 3.48 20.74 19.18
C ASP A 144 3.99 19.89 17.99
N TRP A 145 3.45 18.69 17.78
CA TRP A 145 3.94 17.73 16.77
C TRP A 145 4.02 18.32 15.35
N ARG A 146 3.15 19.29 15.02
CA ARG A 146 3.14 19.95 13.71
C ARG A 146 4.45 20.67 13.41
N ARG A 147 5.16 21.17 14.42
CA ARG A 147 6.45 21.85 14.21
C ARG A 147 7.51 20.93 13.59
N TRP A 148 7.38 19.62 13.80
CA TRP A 148 8.29 18.61 13.26
C TRP A 148 7.90 18.15 11.85
N TRP A 149 6.60 18.00 11.59
CA TRP A 149 6.08 17.37 10.37
C TRP A 149 5.53 18.36 9.33
N GLN A 150 5.27 19.60 9.75
CA GLN A 150 4.78 20.72 8.93
C GLN A 150 5.53 22.00 9.34
N PRO A 151 6.86 22.02 9.26
CA PRO A 151 7.61 23.24 9.55
C PRO A 151 7.18 24.32 8.55
N SER A 152 6.92 25.53 9.04
CA SER A 152 6.78 26.70 8.17
C SER A 152 8.08 26.87 7.40
N ASP A 153 8.02 27.00 6.07
CA ASP A 153 9.18 27.38 5.27
C ASP A 153 9.77 28.66 5.88
N SER A 154 11.02 28.61 6.30
CA SER A 154 11.73 29.72 6.94
C SER A 154 12.12 30.83 5.94
N SER A 155 11.23 31.15 5.00
CA SER A 155 11.33 32.30 4.09
C SER A 155 10.65 33.56 4.65
N ASP A 156 9.91 33.46 5.75
CA ASP A 156 9.46 34.64 6.51
C ASP A 156 10.55 35.10 7.50
N LYS A 157 11.58 35.73 6.97
CA LYS A 157 12.41 36.69 7.72
C LYS A 157 11.80 38.08 7.54
N SER A 158 10.66 38.33 8.15
CA SER A 158 10.10 39.67 8.27
C SER A 158 10.25 40.16 9.72
N ASN A 159 11.31 40.95 9.92
CA ASN A 159 11.49 42.01 10.92
C ASN A 159 10.89 41.80 12.33
N GLU A 160 11.72 41.33 13.25
CA GLU A 160 11.64 41.73 14.67
C GLU A 160 13.03 42.22 15.12
N ASP A 161 13.38 43.43 14.68
CA ASP A 161 14.26 44.32 15.44
C ASP A 161 13.38 45.44 15.98
N GLY A 162 13.14 45.41 17.30
CA GLY A 162 12.49 46.45 18.09
C GLY A 162 13.15 46.52 19.46
#